data_AF-A0A8J3XM40-F1
#
_entry.id   AF-A0A8J3XM40-F1
#
_cell.length_a   1.000
_cell.length_b   1.000
_cell.length_c   1.000
_cell.angle_alpha   90.00
_cell.angle_beta   90.00
_cell.angle_gamma   90.00
#
_symmetry.space_group_name_H-M   'P 1'
#
loop_
_entity.id
_entity.type
_entity.pdbx_description
1 polymer ?
#
loop_
_entity_poly.entity_id
_entity_poly.type
_entity_poly.pdbx_seq_one_letter_code
_entity_poly.pdbx_strand_id
1 'polypeptide(L)'
;MDPGDWSGEGDHERTRIVAGHIEGVATVLHHHHHSEDEHVWPLLLERVPEDLAPVVRLMESQHEEVARTAAGVDEAIAAWRGSAGTEAREALADVLDRFLPLLKEHLGVEEEHVVPLMEKHITLTEWNRMVQAGAADVDPEGLPLGFGMLMYEGDPEIVELAISNMPPEARSVIGTMAAQAFAAHSELIHGTPTPPRSTEL
;
A
#
# COMPACT_ATOMS: atom_id res chain seq x y z
N MET A 1 10.11 33.99 -16.26
CA MET A 1 9.75 32.93 -15.31
C MET A 1 10.32 31.67 -15.90
N ASP A 2 11.34 31.12 -15.25
CA ASP A 2 12.09 29.95 -15.73
C ASP A 2 11.28 28.68 -15.38
N PRO A 3 11.03 27.72 -16.30
CA PRO A 3 10.15 26.58 -16.03
C PRO A 3 10.83 25.42 -15.29
N GLY A 4 11.95 25.66 -14.60
CA GLY A 4 12.87 24.61 -14.16
C GLY A 4 13.17 24.51 -12.66
N ASP A 5 12.48 25.24 -11.78
CA ASP A 5 12.72 25.18 -10.33
C ASP A 5 11.53 24.57 -9.59
N TRP A 6 11.49 23.24 -9.54
CA TRP A 6 10.59 22.47 -8.67
C TRP A 6 11.23 22.18 -7.30
N SER A 7 12.31 22.90 -6.96
CA SER A 7 13.22 22.58 -5.86
C SER A 7 13.48 23.75 -4.92
N GLY A 8 12.51 24.64 -4.77
CA GLY A 8 12.57 25.68 -3.76
C GLY A 8 12.71 25.04 -2.38
N GLU A 9 13.89 25.12 -1.78
CA GLU A 9 14.06 24.89 -0.35
C GLU A 9 12.98 25.71 0.39
N GLY A 10 12.22 25.06 1.27
CA GLY A 10 11.06 25.71 1.91
C GLY A 10 9.74 25.61 1.14
N ASP A 11 9.63 24.80 0.07
CA ASP A 11 8.33 24.50 -0.56
C ASP A 11 7.47 23.59 0.34
N HIS A 12 6.80 24.24 1.30
CA HIS A 12 5.89 23.59 2.23
C HIS A 12 4.66 22.98 1.55
N GLU A 13 4.24 23.50 0.40
CA GLU A 13 3.10 22.96 -0.34
C GLU A 13 3.46 21.58 -0.91
N ARG A 14 4.56 21.54 -1.66
CA ARG A 14 5.06 20.31 -2.25
C ARG A 14 5.43 19.28 -1.19
N THR A 15 6.09 19.73 -0.11
CA THR A 15 6.41 18.90 1.05
C THR A 15 5.17 18.23 1.61
N ARG A 16 4.06 18.97 1.82
CA ARG A 16 2.83 18.42 2.38
C ARG A 16 2.19 17.37 1.48
N ILE A 17 2.20 17.60 0.17
CA ILE A 17 1.63 16.69 -0.85
C ILE A 17 2.40 15.37 -0.86
N VAL A 18 3.72 15.42 -0.97
CA VAL A 18 4.56 14.21 -1.05
C VAL A 18 4.57 13.47 0.28
N ALA A 19 4.74 14.17 1.40
CA ALA A 19 4.65 13.58 2.74
C ALA A 19 3.30 12.89 2.98
N GLY A 20 2.19 13.53 2.56
CA GLY A 20 0.85 12.97 2.73
C GLY A 20 0.64 11.70 1.90
N HIS A 21 1.24 11.63 0.71
CA HIS A 21 1.21 10.40 -0.08
C HIS A 21 1.98 9.25 0.61
N ILE A 22 3.18 9.53 1.13
CA ILE A 22 3.99 8.50 1.81
C ILE A 22 3.28 8.02 3.08
N GLU A 23 2.74 8.92 3.90
CA GLU A 23 1.93 8.58 5.09
C GLU A 23 0.70 7.74 4.72
N GLY A 24 0.01 8.09 3.62
CA GLY A 24 -1.14 7.34 3.12
C GLY A 24 -0.76 5.90 2.75
N VAL A 25 0.36 5.71 2.05
CA VAL A 25 0.87 4.38 1.70
C VAL A 25 1.28 3.59 2.95
N ALA A 26 1.99 4.23 3.90
CA ALA A 26 2.37 3.59 5.16
C ALA A 26 1.15 3.15 5.98
N THR A 27 0.09 3.96 5.99
CA THR A 27 -1.19 3.62 6.66
C THR A 27 -1.85 2.40 6.02
N VAL A 28 -1.87 2.32 4.68
CA VAL A 28 -2.41 1.17 3.96
C VAL A 28 -1.61 -0.10 4.28
N LEU A 29 -0.28 -0.03 4.28
CA LEU A 29 0.58 -1.16 4.64
C LEU A 29 0.37 -1.63 6.09
N HIS A 30 0.20 -0.68 7.02
CA HIS A 30 -0.09 -1.03 8.41
C HIS A 30 -1.41 -1.83 8.55
N HIS A 31 -2.49 -1.36 7.91
CA HIS A 31 -3.76 -2.06 7.94
C HIS A 31 -3.73 -3.42 7.21
N HIS A 32 -2.94 -3.52 6.14
CA HIS A 32 -2.73 -4.76 5.40
C HIS A 32 -2.09 -5.85 6.29
N HIS A 33 -0.92 -5.58 6.88
CA HIS A 33 -0.25 -6.56 7.73
C HIS A 33 -1.08 -6.88 8.99
N HIS A 34 -1.74 -5.87 9.57
CA HIS A 34 -2.63 -6.10 10.72
C HIS A 34 -3.80 -7.03 10.36
N SER A 35 -4.40 -6.86 9.18
CA SER A 35 -5.47 -7.74 8.70
C SER A 35 -4.97 -9.17 8.47
N GLU A 36 -3.74 -9.35 8.02
CA GLU A 36 -3.16 -10.68 7.83
C GLU A 36 -2.93 -11.40 9.15
N ASP A 37 -2.40 -10.67 10.14
CA ASP A 37 -2.20 -11.16 11.51
C ASP A 37 -3.51 -11.58 12.17
N GLU A 38 -4.57 -10.78 12.02
CA GLU A 38 -5.86 -11.04 12.67
C GLU A 38 -6.72 -12.07 11.93
N HIS A 39 -6.55 -12.24 10.62
CA HIS A 39 -7.51 -13.00 9.81
C HIS A 39 -6.89 -14.09 8.94
N VAL A 40 -5.73 -13.85 8.34
CA VAL A 40 -5.14 -14.79 7.37
C VAL A 40 -4.35 -15.89 8.07
N TRP A 41 -3.40 -15.52 8.95
CA TRP A 41 -2.57 -16.51 9.66
C TRP A 41 -3.39 -17.49 10.50
N PRO A 42 -4.36 -17.04 11.32
CA PRO A 42 -5.15 -17.97 12.14
C PRO A 42 -5.91 -18.98 11.27
N LEU A 43 -6.52 -18.52 10.18
CA LEU A 43 -7.33 -19.36 9.30
C LEU A 43 -6.49 -20.40 8.55
N LEU A 44 -5.31 -20.03 8.08
CA LEU A 44 -4.42 -20.97 7.41
C LEU A 44 -3.75 -21.93 8.42
N LEU A 45 -3.41 -21.48 9.63
CA LEU A 45 -2.86 -22.36 10.69
C LEU A 45 -3.85 -23.46 11.09
N GLU A 46 -5.16 -23.18 11.08
CA GLU A 46 -6.20 -24.18 11.33
C GLU A 46 -6.24 -25.27 10.24
N ARG A 47 -5.83 -24.95 9.00
CA ARG A 47 -6.01 -25.81 7.82
C ARG A 47 -4.76 -26.57 7.43
N VAL A 48 -3.62 -25.89 7.46
CA VAL A 48 -2.33 -26.38 6.99
C VAL A 48 -1.21 -26.07 8.00
N PRO A 49 -1.34 -26.52 9.27
CA PRO A 49 -0.40 -26.16 10.33
C PRO A 49 1.04 -26.59 10.04
N GLU A 50 1.25 -27.73 9.37
CA GLU A 50 2.59 -28.24 9.06
C GLU A 50 3.28 -27.40 7.97
N ASP A 51 2.54 -27.00 6.93
CA ASP A 51 3.06 -26.21 5.81
C ASP A 51 3.28 -24.75 6.22
N LEU A 52 2.39 -24.21 7.06
CA LEU A 52 2.37 -22.79 7.38
C LEU A 52 3.20 -22.43 8.62
N ALA A 53 3.30 -23.30 9.64
CA ALA A 53 3.98 -22.92 10.89
C ALA A 53 5.43 -22.42 10.72
N PRO A 54 6.25 -22.92 9.76
CA PRO A 54 7.56 -22.33 9.47
C PRO A 54 7.46 -20.94 8.84
N VAL A 55 6.46 -20.70 7.99
CA VAL A 55 6.26 -19.46 7.24
C VAL A 55 5.66 -18.37 8.12
N VAL A 56 4.62 -18.65 8.91
CA VAL A 56 3.97 -17.64 9.76
C VAL A 56 4.93 -17.02 10.77
N ARG A 57 5.81 -17.80 11.41
CA ARG A 57 6.80 -17.20 12.32
C ARG A 57 7.77 -16.26 11.60
N LEU A 58 8.09 -16.55 10.33
CA LEU A 58 8.88 -15.65 9.51
C LEU A 58 8.06 -14.40 9.18
N MET A 59 6.80 -14.53 8.75
CA MET A 59 5.90 -13.41 8.44
C MET A 59 5.72 -12.49 9.64
N GLU A 60 5.38 -13.02 10.81
CA GLU A 60 5.24 -12.23 12.05
C GLU A 60 6.54 -11.47 12.36
N SER A 61 7.70 -12.11 12.22
CA SER A 61 8.99 -11.45 12.46
C SER A 61 9.29 -10.34 11.44
N GLN A 62 8.89 -10.52 10.18
CA GLN A 62 9.02 -9.53 9.12
C GLN A 62 8.03 -8.37 9.32
N HIS A 63 6.77 -8.63 9.73
CA HIS A 63 5.80 -7.61 10.11
C HIS A 63 6.36 -6.71 11.22
N GLU A 64 6.94 -7.30 12.27
CA GLU A 64 7.57 -6.53 13.33
C GLU A 64 8.74 -5.69 12.82
N GLU A 65 9.57 -6.19 11.91
CA GLU A 65 10.69 -5.46 11.33
C GLU A 65 10.23 -4.29 10.43
N VAL A 66 9.25 -4.54 9.57
CA VAL A 66 8.62 -3.53 8.73
C VAL A 66 7.97 -2.46 9.60
N ALA A 67 7.23 -2.83 10.65
CA ALA A 67 6.62 -1.88 11.58
C ALA A 67 7.66 -1.02 12.31
N ARG A 68 8.76 -1.63 12.80
CA ARG A 68 9.86 -0.90 13.45
C ARG A 68 10.51 0.11 12.51
N THR A 69 10.73 -0.25 11.26
CA THR A 69 11.39 0.62 10.28
C THR A 69 10.44 1.69 9.71
N ALA A 70 9.15 1.38 9.58
CA ALA A 70 8.11 2.35 9.23
C ALA A 70 7.99 3.48 10.26
N ALA A 71 8.15 3.21 11.55
CA ALA A 71 8.18 4.26 12.57
C ALA A 71 9.29 5.31 12.31
N GLY A 72 10.43 4.89 11.78
CA GLY A 72 11.50 5.81 11.35
C GLY A 72 11.13 6.65 10.13
N VAL A 73 10.30 6.10 9.23
CA VAL A 73 9.73 6.87 8.10
C VAL A 73 8.82 7.96 8.63
N ASP A 74 7.94 7.64 9.58
CA ASP A 74 7.00 8.60 10.18
C ASP A 74 7.74 9.77 10.87
N GLU A 75 8.80 9.46 11.64
CA GLU A 75 9.65 10.47 12.28
C GLU A 75 10.32 11.39 11.25
N ALA A 76 10.87 10.81 10.17
CA ALA A 76 11.53 11.57 9.12
C ALA A 76 10.55 12.44 8.33
N ILE A 77 9.33 11.95 8.08
CA ILE A 77 8.25 12.73 7.46
C ILE A 77 7.88 13.93 8.35
N ALA A 78 7.71 13.73 9.65
CA ALA A 78 7.38 14.81 10.57
C ALA A 78 8.47 15.90 10.59
N ALA A 79 9.75 15.50 10.60
CA ALA A 79 10.88 16.42 10.53
C ALA A 79 10.91 17.20 9.19
N TRP A 80 10.67 16.52 8.08
CA TRP A 80 10.63 17.16 6.77
C TRP A 80 9.44 18.11 6.62
N ARG A 81 8.23 17.74 7.07
CA ARG A 81 7.07 18.64 7.11
C ARG A 81 7.33 19.93 7.90
N GLY A 82 8.04 19.81 9.02
CA GLY A 82 8.32 20.95 9.90
C GLY A 82 9.30 21.97 9.30
N SER A 83 10.24 21.52 8.45
CA SER A 83 11.30 22.36 7.91
C SER A 83 11.14 22.70 6.42
N ALA A 84 10.54 21.81 5.64
CA ALA A 84 10.63 21.77 4.17
C ALA A 84 12.08 21.93 3.65
N GLY A 85 13.06 21.58 4.48
CA GLY A 85 14.48 21.76 4.23
C GLY A 85 15.08 20.59 3.44
N THR A 86 16.15 20.87 2.70
CA THR A 86 16.85 19.86 1.90
C THR A 86 17.45 18.74 2.76
N GLU A 87 18.05 19.07 3.90
CA GLU A 87 18.64 18.09 4.82
C GLU A 87 17.60 17.09 5.35
N ALA A 88 16.43 17.57 5.78
CA ALA A 88 15.36 16.70 6.25
C ALA A 88 14.77 15.83 5.13
N ARG A 89 14.71 16.35 3.90
CA ARG A 89 14.31 15.59 2.71
C ARG A 89 15.29 14.45 2.42
N GLU A 90 16.60 14.73 2.46
CA GLU A 90 17.65 13.73 2.25
C GLU A 90 17.61 12.66 3.35
N ALA A 91 17.41 13.06 4.60
CA ALA A 91 17.22 12.11 5.70
C ALA A 91 16.00 11.19 5.50
N LEU A 92 14.87 11.72 5.00
CA LEU A 92 13.70 10.91 4.64
C LEU A 92 14.02 9.93 3.50
N ALA A 93 14.71 10.38 2.45
CA ALA A 93 15.13 9.52 1.36
C ALA A 93 16.01 8.36 1.86
N ASP A 94 17.00 8.64 2.71
CA ASP A 94 17.88 7.62 3.31
C ASP A 94 17.10 6.60 4.15
N VAL A 95 16.04 7.01 4.84
CA VAL A 95 15.18 6.08 5.60
C VAL A 95 14.36 5.22 4.64
N LEU A 96 13.79 5.80 3.59
CA LEU A 96 13.05 5.06 2.57
C LEU A 96 13.94 4.05 1.83
N ASP A 97 15.18 4.41 1.51
CA ASP A 97 16.15 3.50 0.88
C ASP A 97 16.50 2.28 1.74
N ARG A 98 16.37 2.39 3.07
CA ARG A 98 16.51 1.27 4.00
C ARG A 98 15.22 0.47 4.18
N PHE A 99 14.07 1.16 4.17
CA PHE A 99 12.75 0.55 4.36
C PHE A 99 12.31 -0.28 3.15
N LEU A 100 12.45 0.26 1.94
CA LEU A 100 11.92 -0.34 0.71
C LEU A 100 12.46 -1.75 0.42
N PRO A 101 13.75 -2.07 0.60
CA PRO A 101 14.25 -3.44 0.40
C PRO A 101 13.63 -4.45 1.36
N LEU A 102 13.44 -4.08 2.64
CA LEU A 102 12.82 -4.94 3.65
C LEU A 102 11.36 -5.23 3.31
N LEU A 103 10.62 -4.19 2.92
CA LEU A 103 9.23 -4.32 2.49
C LEU A 103 9.12 -5.21 1.24
N LYS A 104 9.99 -5.01 0.23
CA LYS A 104 10.00 -5.82 -1.00
C LYS A 104 10.34 -7.28 -0.73
N GLU A 105 11.31 -7.55 0.15
CA GLU A 105 11.65 -8.90 0.55
C GLU A 105 10.45 -9.57 1.24
N HIS A 106 9.83 -8.90 2.19
CA HIS A 106 8.65 -9.39 2.90
C HIS A 106 7.50 -9.74 1.95
N LEU A 107 7.05 -8.79 1.12
CA LEU A 107 5.97 -9.02 0.15
C LEU A 107 6.32 -10.14 -0.84
N GLY A 108 7.58 -10.25 -1.26
CA GLY A 108 8.03 -11.32 -2.15
C GLY A 108 7.91 -12.71 -1.51
N VAL A 109 8.21 -12.84 -0.21
CA VAL A 109 8.05 -14.10 0.53
C VAL A 109 6.57 -14.46 0.70
N GLU A 110 5.70 -13.46 0.91
CA GLU A 110 4.25 -13.67 0.94
C GLU A 110 3.70 -14.17 -0.39
N GLU A 111 4.06 -13.51 -1.49
CA GLU A 111 3.66 -13.92 -2.84
C GLU A 111 4.13 -15.35 -3.17
N GLU A 112 5.36 -15.72 -2.77
CA GLU A 112 5.93 -17.05 -3.05
C GLU A 112 5.29 -18.16 -2.20
N HIS A 113 5.01 -17.90 -0.92
CA HIS A 113 4.68 -18.96 0.03
C HIS A 113 3.27 -18.88 0.62
N VAL A 114 2.74 -17.68 0.83
CA VAL A 114 1.45 -17.47 1.50
C VAL A 114 0.31 -17.45 0.48
N VAL A 115 0.43 -16.63 -0.57
CA VAL A 115 -0.64 -16.45 -1.57
C VAL A 115 -1.08 -17.80 -2.17
N PRO A 116 -0.19 -18.74 -2.55
CA PRO A 116 -0.61 -20.05 -3.06
C PRO A 116 -1.37 -20.91 -2.05
N LEU A 117 -1.12 -20.72 -0.74
CA LEU A 117 -1.88 -21.40 0.32
C LEU A 117 -3.26 -20.76 0.48
N MET A 118 -3.34 -19.42 0.42
CA MET A 118 -4.61 -18.70 0.42
C MET A 118 -5.51 -19.17 -0.71
N GLU A 119 -5.00 -19.21 -1.95
CA GLU A 119 -5.77 -19.66 -3.12
C GLU A 119 -6.34 -21.08 -2.98
N LYS A 120 -5.58 -21.99 -2.35
CA LYS A 120 -5.97 -23.39 -2.18
C LYS A 120 -6.92 -23.62 -1.01
N HIS A 121 -6.78 -22.82 0.05
CA HIS A 121 -7.39 -23.13 1.34
C HIS A 121 -8.38 -22.07 1.84
N ILE A 122 -8.50 -20.91 1.19
CA ILE A 122 -9.45 -19.86 1.55
C ILE A 122 -10.50 -19.76 0.46
N THR A 123 -11.77 -19.93 0.84
CA THR A 123 -12.87 -19.80 -0.12
C THR A 123 -13.16 -18.33 -0.41
N LEU A 124 -13.74 -18.04 -1.58
CA LEU A 124 -14.17 -16.67 -1.93
C LEU A 124 -15.11 -16.04 -0.88
N THR A 125 -15.96 -16.85 -0.23
CA THR A 125 -16.86 -16.36 0.83
C THR A 125 -16.09 -15.93 2.07
N GLU A 126 -15.05 -16.67 2.45
CA GLU A 126 -14.19 -16.33 3.59
C GLU A 126 -13.31 -15.12 3.27
N TRP A 127 -12.71 -15.11 2.08
CA TRP A 127 -12.01 -13.95 1.55
C TRP A 127 -12.85 -12.68 1.65
N ASN A 128 -14.08 -12.72 1.14
CA ASN A 128 -14.98 -11.57 1.20
C ASN A 128 -15.29 -11.14 2.65
N ARG A 129 -15.38 -12.07 3.61
CA ARG A 129 -15.57 -11.69 5.02
C ARG A 129 -14.36 -10.98 5.60
N MET A 130 -13.14 -11.46 5.29
CA MET A 130 -11.91 -10.81 5.74
C MET A 130 -11.76 -9.42 5.12
N VAL A 131 -12.01 -9.27 3.82
CA VAL A 131 -11.99 -7.96 3.15
C VAL A 131 -13.01 -7.00 3.78
N GLN A 132 -14.22 -7.47 4.10
CA GLN A 132 -15.22 -6.63 4.78
C GLN A 132 -14.82 -6.25 6.21
N ALA A 133 -14.13 -7.14 6.93
CA ALA A 133 -13.61 -6.86 8.27
C ALA A 133 -12.48 -5.82 8.20
N GLY A 134 -11.50 -6.02 7.31
CA GLY A 134 -10.38 -5.08 7.12
C GLY A 134 -10.81 -3.72 6.58
N ALA A 135 -11.89 -3.65 5.80
CA ALA A 135 -12.44 -2.39 5.30
C ALA A 135 -13.15 -1.54 6.39
N ALA A 136 -13.46 -2.11 7.57
CA ALA A 136 -14.18 -1.39 8.62
C ALA A 136 -13.40 -0.20 9.19
N ASP A 137 -12.06 -0.28 9.18
CA ASP A 137 -11.16 0.74 9.71
C ASP A 137 -10.55 1.64 8.61
N VAL A 138 -10.91 1.41 7.35
CA VAL A 138 -10.43 2.21 6.22
C VAL A 138 -11.24 3.49 6.11
N ASP A 139 -10.53 4.63 5.97
CA ASP A 139 -11.14 5.92 5.68
C ASP A 139 -11.91 5.88 4.35
N PRO A 140 -13.24 6.09 4.35
CA PRO A 140 -14.04 6.10 3.13
C PRO A 140 -13.59 7.15 2.10
N GLU A 141 -12.98 8.26 2.54
CA GLU A 141 -12.47 9.31 1.65
C GLU A 141 -11.24 8.84 0.86
N GLY A 142 -10.45 7.92 1.42
CA GLY A 142 -9.27 7.33 0.79
C GLY A 142 -9.57 6.19 -0.19
N LEU A 143 -10.76 5.57 -0.10
CA LEU A 143 -11.11 4.39 -0.89
C LEU A 143 -10.96 4.58 -2.41
N PRO A 144 -11.45 5.68 -3.04
CA PRO A 144 -11.31 5.83 -4.49
C PRO A 144 -9.84 5.87 -4.94
N LEU A 145 -8.97 6.53 -4.17
CA LEU A 145 -7.55 6.59 -4.49
C LEU A 145 -6.88 5.22 -4.31
N GLY A 146 -7.14 4.53 -3.19
CA GLY A 146 -6.59 3.19 -2.95
C GLY A 146 -6.99 2.18 -4.02
N PHE A 147 -8.28 2.13 -4.39
CA PHE A 147 -8.72 1.32 -5.52
C PHE A 147 -8.07 1.75 -6.83
N GLY A 148 -7.92 3.05 -7.06
CA GLY A 148 -7.27 3.58 -8.26
C GLY A 148 -5.82 3.11 -8.39
N MET A 149 -5.06 3.12 -7.30
CA MET A 149 -3.68 2.61 -7.25
C MET A 149 -3.62 1.11 -7.53
N LEU A 150 -4.48 0.32 -6.86
CA LEU A 150 -4.58 -1.13 -7.09
C LEU A 150 -4.96 -1.46 -8.53
N MET A 151 -5.91 -0.75 -9.11
CA MET A 151 -6.33 -0.94 -10.50
C MET A 151 -5.25 -0.53 -11.50
N TYR A 152 -4.41 0.45 -11.16
CA TYR A 152 -3.35 0.92 -12.04
C TYR A 152 -2.20 -0.08 -12.15
N GLU A 153 -1.79 -0.68 -11.02
CA GLU A 153 -0.68 -1.63 -10.94
C GLU A 153 -1.13 -3.09 -11.17
N GLY A 154 -2.37 -3.42 -10.80
CA GLY A 154 -2.89 -4.78 -10.85
C GLY A 154 -3.07 -5.35 -12.27
N ASP A 155 -3.09 -6.67 -12.35
CA ASP A 155 -3.44 -7.38 -13.58
C ASP A 155 -4.87 -7.01 -14.03
N PRO A 156 -5.07 -6.56 -15.28
CA PRO A 156 -6.38 -6.12 -15.76
C PRO A 156 -7.49 -7.17 -15.61
N GLU A 157 -7.17 -8.46 -15.81
CA GLU A 157 -8.14 -9.55 -15.71
C GLU A 157 -8.56 -9.79 -14.24
N ILE A 158 -7.60 -9.71 -13.32
CA ILE A 158 -7.85 -9.83 -11.87
C ILE A 158 -8.64 -8.64 -11.35
N VAL A 159 -8.31 -7.43 -11.80
CA VAL A 159 -9.04 -6.21 -11.46
C VAL A 159 -10.50 -6.30 -11.94
N GLU A 160 -10.73 -6.74 -13.17
CA GLU A 160 -12.09 -6.92 -13.71
C GLU A 160 -12.87 -7.96 -12.90
N LEU A 161 -12.24 -9.09 -12.57
CA LEU A 161 -12.85 -10.12 -11.73
C LEU A 161 -13.20 -9.58 -10.33
N ALA A 162 -12.31 -8.84 -9.69
CA ALA A 162 -12.55 -8.23 -8.38
C ALA A 162 -13.74 -7.26 -8.41
N ILE A 163 -13.79 -6.37 -9.41
CA ILE A 163 -14.92 -5.45 -9.62
C ILE A 163 -16.21 -6.23 -9.85
N SER A 164 -16.19 -7.30 -10.64
CA SER A 164 -17.36 -8.12 -10.94
C SER A 164 -17.96 -8.81 -9.70
N ASN A 165 -17.18 -9.01 -8.64
CA ASN A 165 -17.60 -9.63 -7.39
C ASN A 165 -18.17 -8.64 -6.35
N MET A 166 -18.04 -7.33 -6.58
CA MET A 166 -18.61 -6.30 -5.70
C MET A 166 -20.15 -6.26 -5.77
N PRO A 167 -20.86 -5.64 -4.81
CA PRO A 167 -22.29 -5.37 -4.93
C PRO A 167 -22.62 -4.57 -6.21
N PRO A 168 -23.72 -4.84 -6.93
CA PRO A 168 -24.05 -4.19 -8.20
C PRO A 168 -24.03 -2.65 -8.15
N GLU A 169 -24.42 -2.07 -7.02
CA GLU A 169 -24.44 -0.64 -6.76
C GLU A 169 -23.03 -0.03 -6.73
N ALA A 170 -22.03 -0.79 -6.30
CA ALA A 170 -20.63 -0.35 -6.27
C ALA A 170 -19.96 -0.47 -7.66
N ARG A 171 -20.32 -1.50 -8.45
CA ARG A 171 -19.67 -1.80 -9.76
C ARG A 171 -19.71 -0.65 -10.76
N SER A 172 -20.86 0.02 -10.86
CA SER A 172 -21.10 1.04 -11.89
C SER A 172 -20.38 2.36 -11.65
N VAL A 173 -19.91 2.58 -10.42
CA VAL A 173 -19.36 3.84 -9.96
C VAL A 173 -17.86 3.73 -9.69
N ILE A 174 -17.41 2.59 -9.15
CA ILE A 174 -16.06 2.42 -8.62
C ILE A 174 -14.97 2.54 -9.70
N GLY A 175 -15.16 1.93 -10.88
CA GLY A 175 -14.09 1.86 -11.90
C GLY A 175 -13.70 3.24 -12.45
N THR A 176 -14.68 4.05 -12.85
CA THR A 176 -14.42 5.40 -13.37
C THR A 176 -13.92 6.34 -12.28
N MET A 177 -14.54 6.30 -11.09
CA MET A 177 -14.13 7.16 -9.98
C MET A 177 -12.71 6.84 -9.50
N ALA A 178 -12.36 5.56 -9.37
CA ALA A 178 -11.04 5.12 -8.95
C ALA A 178 -9.96 5.54 -9.96
N ALA A 179 -10.20 5.33 -11.25
CA ALA A 179 -9.28 5.75 -12.31
C ALA A 179 -9.07 7.28 -12.33
N GLN A 180 -10.13 8.05 -12.13
CA GLN A 180 -10.04 9.52 -12.06
C GLN A 180 -9.29 9.99 -10.81
N ALA A 181 -9.57 9.38 -9.65
CA ALA A 181 -8.89 9.70 -8.40
C ALA A 181 -7.38 9.42 -8.51
N PHE A 182 -7.00 8.26 -9.05
CA PHE A 182 -5.61 7.92 -9.31
C PHE A 182 -4.95 8.91 -10.28
N ALA A 183 -5.57 9.19 -11.43
CA ALA A 183 -4.99 10.11 -12.42
C ALA A 183 -4.77 11.52 -11.83
N ALA A 184 -5.74 12.04 -11.07
CA ALA A 184 -5.62 13.35 -10.43
C ALA A 184 -4.53 13.36 -9.34
N HIS A 185 -4.45 12.31 -8.52
CA HIS A 185 -3.41 12.18 -7.49
C HIS A 185 -2.02 12.00 -8.10
N SER A 186 -1.90 11.21 -9.16
CA SER A 186 -0.66 11.00 -9.90
C SER A 186 -0.17 12.28 -10.58
N GLU A 187 -1.06 13.12 -11.11
CA GLU A 187 -0.68 14.45 -11.60
C GLU A 187 -0.05 15.29 -10.47
N LEU A 188 -0.64 15.25 -9.27
CA LEU A 188 -0.09 15.96 -8.10
C LEU A 188 1.27 15.41 -7.67
N ILE A 189 1.47 14.09 -7.67
CA ILE A 189 2.71 13.46 -7.17
C ILE A 189 3.81 13.41 -8.24
N HIS A 190 3.49 13.06 -9.47
CA HIS A 190 4.46 12.76 -10.53
C HIS A 190 4.48 13.80 -11.66
N GLY A 191 3.52 14.74 -11.70
CA GLY A 191 3.37 15.69 -12.80
C GLY A 191 2.85 15.04 -14.10
N THR A 192 2.24 13.86 -13.98
CA THR A 192 1.61 13.11 -15.08
C THR A 192 0.50 12.23 -14.52
N PRO A 193 -0.63 12.01 -15.24
CA PRO A 193 -1.68 11.12 -14.77
C PRO A 193 -1.33 9.64 -14.96
N THR A 194 -0.26 9.35 -15.70
CA THR A 194 0.20 8.01 -16.05
C THR A 194 1.71 7.88 -15.79
N PRO A 195 2.14 7.80 -14.52
CA PRO A 195 3.53 7.53 -14.19
C PRO A 195 3.95 6.13 -14.67
N PRO A 196 5.25 5.85 -14.88
CA PRO A 196 5.72 4.50 -15.20
C PRO A 196 5.19 3.49 -14.17
N ARG A 197 4.77 2.32 -14.63
CA ARG A 197 4.28 1.25 -13.74
C ARG A 197 5.43 0.65 -12.95
N SER A 198 5.13 0.03 -11.81
CA SER A 198 6.14 -0.64 -10.97
C SER A 198 6.98 -1.68 -11.73
N THR A 199 6.39 -2.35 -12.74
CA THR A 199 7.06 -3.34 -13.60
C THR A 199 8.00 -2.75 -14.65
N GLU A 200 8.00 -1.42 -14.81
CA GLU A 200 8.82 -0.67 -15.77
C GLU A 200 10.02 0.05 -15.11
N LEU A 201 10.13 -0.03 -13.79
CA LEU A 201 11.17 0.61 -12.95
C LEU A 201 12.31 -0.35 -12.62
#